data_AF-A0A1Q6PWR1-F1
#
_entry.id   AF-A0A1Q6PWR1-F1
#
_cell.length_a   1.000
_cell.length_b   1.000
_cell.length_c   1.000
_cell.angle_alpha   90.00
_cell.angle_beta   90.00
_cell.angle_gamma   90.00
#
_symmetry.space_group_name_H-M   'P 1'
#
loop_
_entity.id
_entity.type
_entity.pdbx_description
1 polymer ?
#
loop_
_entity_poly.entity_id
_entity_poly.type
_entity_poly.pdbx_seq_one_letter_code
_entity_poly.pdbx_strand_id
1 'polypeptide(L)' 'MENEYGAVIERGEIIESENNLYVVRSLTRSGVTTPPMRAADGTIYRNGDRVYFFMFDDGNGRIIAGL' A
#
# COMPACT_ATOMS: atom_id res chain seq x y z
N MET A 1 11.84 18.79 -14.22
CA MET A 1 10.87 17.99 -13.45
C MET A 1 10.75 18.69 -12.11
N GLU A 2 9.57 19.19 -11.80
CA GLU A 2 9.32 19.98 -10.60
C GLU A 2 9.61 19.16 -9.34
N ASN A 3 9.92 19.87 -8.25
CA ASN A 3 10.19 19.29 -6.93
C ASN A 3 8.91 18.64 -6.35
N GLU A 4 8.55 17.45 -6.83
CA GLU A 4 7.47 16.66 -6.23
C GLU A 4 7.98 16.08 -4.90
N TYR A 5 7.65 16.76 -3.80
CA TYR A 5 7.88 16.24 -2.46
C TYR A 5 6.71 15.34 -2.07
N GLY A 6 6.94 14.03 -1.91
CA GLY A 6 5.94 13.12 -1.34
C GLY A 6 5.82 11.79 -2.07
N ALA A 7 4.72 11.09 -1.80
CA ALA A 7 4.30 9.88 -2.49
C ALA A 7 2.87 10.05 -2.99
N VAL A 8 2.57 9.41 -4.12
CA VAL A 8 1.20 9.38 -4.68
C VAL A 8 0.36 8.37 -3.90
N ILE A 9 -0.90 8.72 -3.62
CA ILE A 9 -1.87 7.79 -3.07
C ILE A 9 -2.43 6.92 -4.19
N GLU A 10 -2.37 5.60 -3.99
CA GLU A 10 -2.83 4.58 -4.91
C GLU A 10 -3.95 3.72 -4.30
N ARG A 11 -4.71 3.07 -5.18
CA ARG A 11 -5.65 2.00 -4.81
C ARG A 11 -5.00 0.64 -5.06
N GLY A 12 -5.22 -0.29 -4.15
CA GLY A 12 -4.63 -1.62 -4.19
C GLY A 12 -5.54 -2.70 -3.62
N GLU A 13 -5.12 -3.95 -3.78
CA GLU A 13 -5.71 -5.13 -3.16
C GLU A 13 -4.64 -5.86 -2.36
N ILE A 14 -4.95 -6.25 -1.13
CA ILE A 14 -4.04 -7.05 -0.31
C ILE A 14 -3.98 -8.46 -0.88
N ILE A 15 -2.78 -8.91 -1.22
CA ILE A 15 -2.55 -10.26 -1.77
C ILE A 15 -1.86 -11.19 -0.76
N GLU A 16 -1.15 -10.62 0.23
CA GLU A 16 -0.58 -11.36 1.36
C GLU A 16 -0.73 -10.59 2.66
N SER A 17 -1.03 -11.29 3.75
CA SER A 17 -1.21 -10.73 5.09
C SER A 17 -0.58 -11.65 6.13
N GLU A 18 0.46 -11.19 6.82
CA GLU A 18 1.15 -11.93 7.88
C GLU A 18 1.66 -10.96 8.96
N ASN A 19 1.41 -11.25 10.24
CA ASN A 19 1.94 -10.47 11.38
C ASN A 19 1.72 -8.94 11.27
N ASN A 20 0.55 -8.52 10.77
CA ASN A 20 0.16 -7.13 10.51
C ASN A 20 1.08 -6.42 9.50
N LEU A 21 1.68 -7.19 8.60
CA LEU A 21 2.35 -6.74 7.38
C LEU A 21 1.53 -7.22 6.19
N TYR A 22 1.42 -6.36 5.19
CA TYR A 22 0.56 -6.55 4.04
C TYR A 22 1.35 -6.30 2.76
N VAL A 23 1.21 -7.21 1.79
CA VAL A 23 1.65 -6.98 0.41
C VAL A 23 0.45 -6.54 -0.40
N VAL A 24 0.55 -5.39 -1.04
CA VAL A 24 -0.54 -4.79 -1.83
C VAL A 24 -0.20 -4.88 -3.30
N ARG A 25 -1.09 -5.47 -4.10
CA ARG A 25 -1.05 -5.35 -5.57
C ARG A 25 -1.66 -4.01 -5.96
N SER A 26 -0.91 -3.19 -6.69
CA SER A 26 -1.45 -1.92 -7.21
C SER A 26 -2.54 -2.20 -8.23
N LEU A 27 -3.68 -1.51 -8.09
CA LEU A 27 -4.74 -1.48 -9.11
C LEU A 27 -4.52 -0.39 -10.15
N THR A 28 -3.51 0.47 -9.96
CA THR A 28 -3.17 1.57 -10.86
C THR A 28 -1.95 1.22 -11.73
N ARG A 29 -0.96 0.53 -11.16
CA ARG A 29 0.27 0.11 -11.84
C ARG A 29 0.24 -1.40 -12.07
N SER A 30 0.00 -1.80 -13.33
CA SER A 30 -0.09 -3.22 -13.71
C SER A 30 1.19 -3.98 -13.38
N GLY A 31 1.06 -5.13 -12.71
CA GLY A 31 2.19 -6.00 -12.36
C GLY A 31 3.04 -5.51 -11.17
N VAL A 32 2.66 -4.42 -10.51
CA VAL A 32 3.40 -3.89 -9.35
C VAL A 32 2.79 -4.37 -8.04
N THR A 33 3.64 -4.89 -7.16
CA THR A 33 3.33 -5.19 -5.76
C THR A 33 4.23 -4.37 -4.85
N THR A 34 3.73 -4.01 -3.66
CA THR A 34 4.53 -3.31 -2.65
C THR A 34 5.46 -4.27 -1.91
N PRO A 35 6.54 -3.78 -1.30
CA PRO A 35 7.12 -4.43 -0.13
C PRO A 35 6.08 -4.60 0.99
N PRO A 36 6.31 -5.50 1.97
CA PRO A 36 5.42 -5.64 3.12
C PRO A 36 5.31 -4.33 3.90
N MET A 37 4.07 -3.89 4.12
CA MET A 37 3.78 -2.59 4.73
C MET A 37 2.70 -2.68 5.80
N ARG A 38 2.68 -1.71 6.72
CA ARG A 38 1.73 -1.65 7.84
C ARG A 38 0.57 -0.69 7.54
N ALA A 39 -0.55 -0.90 8.20
CA ALA A 39 -1.58 0.12 8.35
C ALA A 39 -1.05 1.32 9.15
N ALA A 40 -1.43 2.53 8.75
CA ALA A 40 -1.05 3.76 9.44
C ALA A 40 -1.73 3.91 10.81
N ASP A 41 -2.93 3.35 10.95
CA ASP A 41 -3.81 3.44 12.12
C ASP A 41 -3.86 2.15 12.95
N GLY A 42 -3.10 1.12 12.56
CA GLY A 42 -3.14 -0.20 13.19
C GLY A 42 -4.33 -1.08 12.79
N THR A 43 -5.14 -0.67 11.82
CA THR A 43 -6.23 -1.49 11.28
C THR A 43 -5.71 -2.82 10.75
N ILE A 44 -6.48 -3.88 11.01
CA ILE A 44 -6.18 -5.24 10.56
C ILE A 44 -6.95 -5.53 9.29
N TYR A 45 -6.22 -5.86 8.23
CA TYR A 45 -6.77 -6.25 6.94
C TYR A 45 -6.54 -7.74 6.63
N ARG A 46 -7.19 -8.22 5.57
CA ARG A 46 -7.13 -9.60 5.06
C ARG A 46 -6.81 -9.63 3.57
N ASN A 47 -6.33 -10.78 3.10
CA ASN A 47 -6.20 -11.04 1.66
C ASN A 47 -7.54 -10.82 0.94
N GLY A 48 -7.49 -10.07 -0.17
CA GLY A 48 -8.64 -9.65 -0.96
C GLY A 48 -9.23 -8.29 -0.57
N ASP A 49 -8.87 -7.73 0.59
CA ASP A 49 -9.32 -6.39 0.97
C ASP A 49 -8.74 -5.35 0.02
N ARG A 50 -9.59 -4.41 -0.38
CA ARG A 50 -9.20 -3.26 -1.19
C ARG A 50 -8.83 -2.10 -0.28
N VAL A 51 -7.76 -1.39 -0.61
CA VAL A 51 -7.18 -0.35 0.25
C VAL A 51 -6.68 0.85 -0.54
N TYR A 52 -6.54 1.97 0.17
CA TYR A 52 -5.73 3.11 -0.24
C TYR A 52 -4.36 3.03 0.44
N PHE A 53 -3.29 3.25 -0.33
CA PHE A 53 -1.92 3.19 0.17
C PHE A 53 -1.02 4.21 -0.51
N PHE A 54 0.16 4.47 0.06
CA PHE A 54 1.23 5.20 -0.61
C PHE A 54 2.56 4.46 -0.42
N MET A 55 3.51 4.70 -1.33
CA MET A 55 4.88 4.19 -1.26
C MET A 55 5.86 5.24 -1.76
N PHE A 56 6.90 5.52 -1.00
CA PHE A 56 8.02 6.37 -1.39
C PHE A 56 9.03 5.58 -2.22
N ASP A 57 9.91 6.29 -2.93
CA ASP A 57 10.95 5.70 -3.79
C ASP A 57 12.00 4.89 -2.99
N ASP A 58 12.08 5.09 -1.67
CA ASP A 58 12.92 4.30 -0.77
C ASP A 58 12.28 2.95 -0.34
N GLY A 59 11.07 2.66 -0.82
CA GLY A 59 10.31 1.45 -0.51
C GLY A 59 9.49 1.52 0.78
N ASN A 60 9.53 2.62 1.53
CA ASN A 60 8.66 2.81 2.69
C ASN A 60 7.25 3.23 2.26
N GLY A 61 6.23 2.69 2.94
CA GLY A 61 4.84 3.02 2.65
C GLY A 61 3.89 2.65 3.79
N ARG A 62 2.64 3.13 3.73
CA ARG A 62 1.57 2.76 4.66
C ARG A 62 0.23 2.61 3.96
N ILE A 63 -0.59 1.68 4.47
CA ILE A 63 -2.01 1.60 4.14
C ILE A 63 -2.73 2.64 4.99
N ILE A 64 -3.51 3.52 4.36
CA ILE A 64 -4.12 4.66 5.06
C ILE A 64 -5.63 4.51 5.26
N ALA A 65 -6.29 3.64 4.50
CA ALA A 65 -7.70 3.33 4.66
C ALA A 65 -8.09 2.06 3.87
N GLY A 66 -9.16 1.39 4.32
CA GLY A 66 -9.92 0.44 3.49
C GLY A 66 -10.82 1.15 2.49
N LEU A 67 -11.21 0.43 1.43
CA LEU A 67 -12.21 0.85 0.43
C LEU A 67 -13.63 0.42 0.81
#